data_AF-A0A1E5RH93-F1
#
_entry.id   AF-A0A1E5RH93-F1
#
_cell.length_a   1.000
_cell.length_b   1.000
_cell.length_c   1.000
_cell.angle_alpha   90.00
_cell.angle_beta   90.00
_cell.angle_gamma   90.00
#
_symmetry.space_group_name_H-M   'P 1'
#
loop_
_entity.id
_entity.type
_entity.pdbx_description
1 polymer ?
#
loop_
_entity_poly.entity_id
_entity_poly.type
_entity_poly.pdbx_seq_one_letter_code
_entity_poly.pdbx_strand_id
1 'polypeptide(L)'
;MRYLINYFPFVLVYFALFTQSQQAVTEQASTRPENKKQAHTEAMGRQLKHHEQKLLKKVDFFDWKQDQGHRDTQIMRQYHITNREDYHKYNRICGDIRKTAHKLSLLPPQDPFRVKHEQLLLDKLYNMGILATRSKISDLENKVSVSAICRRRLPVVMFRLKMAQTITDAVKFIEQGHVRVGPNLINDPAFLVTRNLEDYVTWTDNSKIKKTVLRYRNAIDDFNYS
;
A
#
# COMPACT_ATOMS: atom_id res chain seq x y z
N MET A 1 -40.43 -33.39 -39.04
CA MET A 1 -41.15 -32.10 -38.95
C MET A 1 -42.04 -32.07 -37.71
N ARG A 2 -41.64 -31.43 -36.58
CA ARG A 2 -42.52 -30.86 -35.50
C ARG A 2 -41.86 -30.54 -34.13
N TYR A 3 -40.56 -30.77 -33.90
CA TYR A 3 -39.92 -30.56 -32.58
C TYR A 3 -38.89 -29.42 -32.46
N LEU A 4 -38.89 -28.43 -33.37
CA LEU A 4 -37.91 -27.33 -33.38
C LEU A 4 -38.51 -25.91 -33.26
N ILE A 5 -39.81 -25.78 -32.99
CA ILE A 5 -40.51 -24.46 -33.04
C ILE A 5 -40.75 -23.87 -31.62
N ASN A 6 -40.82 -24.69 -30.57
CA ASN A 6 -41.25 -24.23 -29.23
C ASN A 6 -40.15 -23.75 -28.27
N TYR A 7 -38.86 -23.71 -28.70
CA TYR A 7 -37.77 -23.20 -27.84
C TYR A 7 -37.52 -21.69 -27.97
N PHE A 8 -38.00 -21.06 -29.04
CA PHE A 8 -37.76 -19.64 -29.33
C PHE A 8 -38.30 -18.65 -28.26
N PRO A 9 -39.51 -18.81 -27.68
CA PRO A 9 -39.99 -17.85 -26.67
C PRO A 9 -39.24 -17.96 -25.35
N PHE A 10 -38.78 -19.16 -24.96
CA PHE A 10 -38.06 -19.36 -23.70
C PHE A 10 -36.67 -18.71 -23.73
N VAL A 11 -35.95 -18.81 -24.86
CA VAL A 11 -34.65 -18.16 -25.04
C VAL A 11 -34.80 -16.63 -25.03
N LEU A 12 -35.85 -16.09 -25.68
CA LEU A 12 -36.13 -14.64 -25.65
C LEU A 12 -36.42 -14.10 -24.25
N VAL A 13 -37.22 -14.82 -23.44
CA VAL A 13 -37.48 -14.43 -22.04
C VAL A 13 -36.22 -14.48 -21.19
N TYR A 14 -35.37 -15.50 -21.38
CA TYR A 14 -34.08 -15.59 -20.68
C TYR A 14 -33.11 -14.47 -21.09
N PHE A 15 -33.07 -14.12 -22.39
CA PHE A 15 -32.22 -13.04 -22.90
C PHE A 15 -32.69 -11.67 -22.40
N ALA A 16 -34.01 -11.45 -22.31
CA ALA A 16 -34.60 -10.22 -21.76
C ALA A 16 -34.37 -10.07 -20.25
N LEU A 17 -34.48 -11.15 -19.47
CA LEU A 17 -34.11 -11.15 -18.05
C LEU A 17 -32.60 -10.93 -17.86
N PHE A 18 -31.76 -11.50 -18.73
CA PHE A 18 -30.32 -11.28 -18.69
C PHE A 18 -29.94 -9.82 -19.02
N THR A 19 -30.56 -9.19 -20.02
CA THR A 19 -30.32 -7.76 -20.30
C THR A 19 -30.84 -6.84 -19.21
N GLN A 20 -31.99 -7.12 -18.59
CA GLN A 20 -32.44 -6.37 -17.40
C GLN A 20 -31.47 -6.52 -16.22
N SER A 21 -30.91 -7.73 -15.99
CA SER A 21 -29.92 -7.93 -14.93
C SER A 21 -28.61 -7.15 -15.19
N GLN A 22 -28.17 -7.05 -16.45
CA GLN A 22 -27.00 -6.25 -16.83
C GLN A 22 -27.25 -4.74 -16.68
N GLN A 23 -28.45 -4.26 -17.06
CA GLN A 23 -28.83 -2.85 -16.89
C GLN A 23 -28.80 -2.41 -15.42
N ALA A 24 -29.35 -3.23 -14.51
CA ALA A 24 -29.34 -2.96 -13.07
C ALA A 24 -27.91 -2.90 -12.48
N VAL A 25 -26.99 -3.73 -12.98
CA VAL A 25 -25.56 -3.70 -12.57
C VAL A 25 -24.86 -2.45 -13.12
N THR A 26 -25.19 -1.99 -14.34
CA THR A 26 -24.62 -0.75 -14.90
C THR A 26 -25.14 0.52 -14.20
N GLU A 27 -26.40 0.57 -13.77
CA GLU A 27 -26.91 1.75 -13.04
C GLU A 27 -26.25 1.90 -11.67
N GLN A 28 -25.98 0.81 -10.95
CA GLN A 28 -25.28 0.84 -9.67
C GLN A 28 -23.80 1.26 -9.76
N ALA A 29 -23.21 1.30 -10.96
CA ALA A 29 -21.86 1.84 -11.17
C ALA A 29 -21.83 3.38 -11.27
N SER A 30 -22.99 4.05 -11.41
CA SER A 30 -23.09 5.50 -11.62
C SER A 30 -23.06 6.33 -10.33
N THR A 31 -23.30 5.73 -9.16
CA THR A 31 -23.27 6.41 -7.85
C THR A 31 -21.86 6.47 -7.23
N ARG A 32 -20.84 6.61 -8.09
CA ARG A 32 -19.50 7.00 -7.65
C ARG A 32 -19.41 8.53 -7.68
N PRO A 33 -19.18 9.23 -6.56
CA PRO A 33 -19.05 10.68 -6.59
C PRO A 33 -17.74 11.10 -7.29
N GLU A 34 -17.81 11.29 -8.61
CA GLU A 34 -16.70 11.77 -9.47
C GLU A 34 -16.38 13.26 -9.27
N ASN A 35 -16.66 13.81 -8.09
CA ASN A 35 -16.47 15.23 -7.83
C ASN A 35 -15.74 15.49 -6.52
N LYS A 36 -14.42 15.18 -6.54
CA LYS A 36 -13.46 15.62 -5.51
C LYS A 36 -13.47 17.14 -5.30
N LYS A 37 -13.98 17.93 -6.26
CA LYS A 37 -14.19 19.37 -6.12
C LYS A 37 -15.47 19.74 -5.35
N GLN A 38 -16.56 18.96 -5.45
CA GLN A 38 -17.80 19.21 -4.68
C GLN A 38 -17.67 18.70 -3.25
N ALA A 39 -17.10 17.50 -3.05
CA ALA A 39 -16.84 16.96 -1.71
C ALA A 39 -15.95 17.87 -0.83
N HIS A 40 -15.05 18.66 -1.44
CA HIS A 40 -14.23 19.66 -0.74
C HIS A 40 -15.02 20.90 -0.29
N THR A 41 -16.19 21.14 -0.90
CA THR A 41 -17.11 22.25 -0.58
C THR A 41 -18.15 21.83 0.47
N GLU A 42 -18.44 20.54 0.57
CA GLU A 42 -19.44 19.98 1.50
C GLU A 42 -18.90 19.77 2.93
N ALA A 43 -17.58 19.85 3.12
CA ALA A 43 -16.94 19.51 4.39
C ALA A 43 -17.05 20.57 5.50
N MET A 44 -17.32 21.85 5.20
CA MET A 44 -17.45 22.90 6.23
C MET A 44 -18.25 24.14 5.82
N GLY A 45 -19.09 24.60 6.75
CA GLY A 45 -19.62 25.96 6.80
C GLY A 45 -20.62 26.30 5.69
N ARG A 46 -21.15 27.53 5.72
CA ARG A 46 -21.97 28.01 4.59
C ARG A 46 -21.08 28.14 3.36
N GLN A 47 -21.57 27.70 2.21
CA GLN A 47 -20.92 27.96 0.93
C GLN A 47 -20.78 29.48 0.75
N LEU A 48 -19.55 29.93 0.44
CA LEU A 48 -19.27 31.34 0.19
C LEU A 48 -20.00 31.80 -1.07
N LYS A 49 -20.69 32.94 -0.98
CA LYS A 49 -21.32 33.58 -2.15
C LYS A 49 -20.23 34.02 -3.13
N HIS A 50 -20.56 34.11 -4.41
CA HIS A 50 -19.59 34.45 -5.48
C HIS A 50 -18.74 35.70 -5.20
N HIS A 51 -19.31 36.75 -4.59
CA HIS A 51 -18.55 37.95 -4.22
C HIS A 51 -17.59 37.71 -3.03
N GLU A 52 -18.00 36.90 -2.05
CA GLU A 52 -17.18 36.51 -0.90
C GLU A 52 -16.00 35.64 -1.35
N GLN A 53 -16.24 34.65 -2.21
CA GLN A 53 -15.19 33.80 -2.77
C GLN A 53 -14.22 34.58 -3.69
N LYS A 54 -14.71 35.60 -4.41
CA LYS A 54 -13.87 36.49 -5.24
C LYS A 54 -12.94 37.36 -4.40
N LEU A 55 -13.30 37.70 -3.15
CA LEU A 55 -12.45 38.37 -2.17
C LEU A 55 -11.51 37.38 -1.47
N LEU A 56 -12.05 36.25 -0.99
CA LEU A 56 -11.38 35.29 -0.11
C LEU A 56 -10.64 34.16 -0.86
N LYS A 57 -10.10 34.44 -2.06
CA LYS A 57 -9.48 33.44 -2.96
C LYS A 57 -8.32 32.62 -2.37
N LYS A 58 -7.70 33.09 -1.29
CA LYS A 58 -6.54 32.45 -0.63
C LYS A 58 -6.90 31.83 0.73
N VAL A 59 -8.14 31.97 1.18
CA VAL A 59 -8.59 31.50 2.49
C VAL A 59 -9.11 30.08 2.32
N ASP A 60 -8.32 29.13 2.78
CA ASP A 60 -8.71 27.74 3.01
C ASP A 60 -8.36 27.40 4.47
N PHE A 61 -9.28 26.74 5.18
CA PHE A 61 -9.08 26.32 6.57
C PHE A 61 -8.51 24.90 6.69
N PHE A 62 -8.46 24.14 5.59
CA PHE A 62 -8.00 22.76 5.54
C PHE A 62 -6.67 22.59 4.82
N ASP A 63 -6.53 23.21 3.65
CA ASP A 63 -5.35 23.01 2.80
C ASP A 63 -4.39 24.20 2.91
N TRP A 64 -3.54 24.17 3.94
CA TRP A 64 -2.45 25.14 4.04
C TRP A 64 -1.25 24.69 3.20
N LYS A 65 -0.53 25.66 2.63
CA LYS A 65 0.66 25.38 1.79
C LYS A 65 1.75 24.57 2.51
N GLN A 66 1.81 24.66 3.84
CA GLN A 66 2.76 23.91 4.66
C GLN A 66 2.44 22.40 4.70
N ASP A 67 1.18 22.00 4.54
CA ASP A 67 0.73 20.61 4.67
C ASP A 67 1.02 19.77 3.42
N GLN A 68 1.50 20.42 2.34
CA GLN A 68 1.89 19.80 1.07
C GLN A 68 0.81 18.87 0.48
N GLY A 69 -0.46 19.24 0.65
CA GLY A 69 -1.62 18.46 0.19
C GLY A 69 -1.90 17.20 1.01
N HIS A 70 -1.64 17.23 2.33
CA HIS A 70 -1.92 16.14 3.28
C HIS A 70 -1.33 14.78 2.89
N ARG A 71 -0.21 14.81 2.14
CA ARG A 71 0.45 13.61 1.58
C ARG A 71 0.92 12.66 2.67
N ASP A 72 1.29 13.20 3.82
CA ASP A 72 1.63 12.47 5.04
C ASP A 72 0.46 11.64 5.55
N THR A 73 -0.69 12.27 5.76
CA THR A 73 -1.95 11.67 6.20
C THR A 73 -2.47 10.66 5.19
N GLN A 74 -2.33 10.94 3.89
CA GLN A 74 -2.67 10.00 2.82
C GLN A 74 -1.82 8.72 2.90
N ILE A 75 -0.50 8.84 3.02
CA ILE A 75 0.43 7.71 3.11
C ILE A 75 0.23 6.93 4.41
N MET A 76 -0.01 7.62 5.55
CA MET A 76 -0.30 6.98 6.83
C MET A 76 -1.60 6.15 6.76
N ARG A 77 -2.68 6.71 6.19
CA ARG A 77 -3.95 5.98 5.99
C ARG A 77 -3.76 4.78 5.07
N GLN A 78 -3.01 4.93 3.97
CA GLN A 78 -2.81 3.86 2.98
C GLN A 78 -2.03 2.66 3.53
N TYR A 79 -1.05 2.87 4.41
CA TYR A 79 -0.20 1.80 4.98
C TYR A 79 -0.48 1.49 6.45
N HIS A 80 -1.57 2.02 7.01
CA HIS A 80 -1.97 1.90 8.41
C HIS A 80 -0.82 2.20 9.40
N ILE A 81 -0.24 3.40 9.28
CA ILE A 81 0.81 3.88 10.17
C ILE A 81 0.16 4.60 11.35
N THR A 82 0.35 4.07 12.55
CA THR A 82 -0.15 4.63 13.81
C THR A 82 0.59 5.90 14.22
N ASN A 83 1.92 5.84 14.29
CA ASN A 83 2.77 6.94 14.76
C ASN A 83 2.99 8.00 13.68
N ARG A 84 2.56 9.24 13.93
CA ARG A 84 2.81 10.40 13.04
C ARG A 84 4.31 10.64 12.82
N GLU A 85 5.14 10.45 13.84
CA GLU A 85 6.58 10.66 13.75
C GLU A 85 7.29 9.74 12.75
N ASP A 86 6.82 8.49 12.58
CA ASP A 86 7.42 7.51 11.67
C ASP A 86 7.52 8.08 10.25
N TYR A 87 6.45 8.75 9.79
CA TYR A 87 6.42 9.38 8.48
C TYR A 87 7.52 10.43 8.33
N HIS A 88 7.70 11.31 9.33
CA HIS A 88 8.71 12.35 9.30
C HIS A 88 10.14 11.79 9.42
N LYS A 89 10.33 10.71 10.21
CA LYS A 89 11.59 9.96 10.31
C LYS A 89 11.97 9.33 8.97
N TYR A 90 11.05 8.63 8.32
CA TYR A 90 11.28 8.07 6.97
C TYR A 90 11.49 9.15 5.90
N ASN A 91 10.78 10.29 5.97
CA ASN A 91 10.98 11.39 5.03
C ASN A 91 12.37 12.02 5.17
N ARG A 92 12.89 12.16 6.40
CA ARG A 92 14.27 12.59 6.65
C ARG A 92 15.28 11.62 6.02
N ILE A 93 15.12 10.32 6.25
CA ILE A 93 15.97 9.27 5.65
C ILE A 93 15.93 9.31 4.12
N CYS A 94 14.75 9.45 3.50
CA CYS A 94 14.64 9.63 2.05
C CYS A 94 15.37 10.90 1.57
N GLY A 95 15.24 12.01 2.31
CA GLY A 95 15.96 13.25 2.03
C GLY A 95 17.48 13.06 2.07
N ASP A 96 18.01 12.37 3.07
CA ASP A 96 19.45 12.15 3.24
C ASP A 96 20.04 11.18 2.20
N ILE A 97 19.27 10.16 1.79
CA ILE A 97 19.61 9.32 0.63
C ILE A 97 19.72 10.16 -0.64
N ARG A 98 18.72 11.02 -0.92
CA ARG A 98 18.75 11.91 -2.10
C ARG A 98 19.88 12.94 -2.04
N LYS A 99 20.17 13.53 -0.86
CA LYS A 99 21.33 14.43 -0.68
C LYS A 99 22.65 13.72 -0.99
N THR A 100 22.81 12.47 -0.54
CA THR A 100 24.00 11.67 -0.85
C THR A 100 24.10 11.34 -2.33
N ALA A 101 23.00 10.92 -2.97
CA ALA A 101 22.95 10.68 -4.41
C ALA A 101 23.29 11.94 -5.23
N HIS A 102 22.77 13.11 -4.82
CA HIS A 102 23.08 14.40 -5.45
C HIS A 102 24.55 14.80 -5.25
N LYS A 103 25.13 14.59 -4.05
CA LYS A 103 26.57 14.82 -3.83
C LYS A 103 27.45 13.91 -4.69
N LEU A 104 27.04 12.66 -4.93
CA LEU A 104 27.72 11.75 -5.85
C LEU A 104 27.57 12.19 -7.32
N SER A 105 26.42 12.74 -7.71
CA SER A 105 26.20 13.18 -9.10
C SER A 105 27.00 14.43 -9.49
N LEU A 106 27.40 15.25 -8.51
CA LEU A 106 28.30 16.40 -8.67
C LEU A 106 29.79 16.03 -8.87
N LEU A 107 30.22 14.81 -8.52
CA LEU A 107 31.59 14.33 -8.78
C LEU A 107 31.78 14.02 -10.28
N PRO A 108 32.99 14.15 -10.84
CA PRO A 108 33.21 13.82 -12.25
C PRO A 108 32.96 12.31 -12.52
N PRO A 109 32.44 11.95 -13.70
CA PRO A 109 31.90 10.61 -13.97
C PRO A 109 32.95 9.51 -14.04
N GLN A 110 34.23 9.86 -14.20
CA GLN A 110 35.34 8.90 -14.29
C GLN A 110 35.97 8.55 -12.93
N ASP A 111 35.55 9.21 -11.84
CA ASP A 111 36.15 8.97 -10.52
C ASP A 111 35.81 7.56 -10.00
N PRO A 112 36.81 6.74 -9.63
CA PRO A 112 36.56 5.40 -9.08
C PRO A 112 35.81 5.47 -7.74
N PHE A 113 35.95 6.59 -7.00
CA PHE A 113 35.17 6.85 -5.80
C PHE A 113 33.68 6.97 -6.09
N ARG A 114 33.30 7.69 -7.15
CA ARG A 114 31.90 7.89 -7.55
C ARG A 114 31.25 6.55 -7.92
N VAL A 115 31.86 5.82 -8.87
CA VAL A 115 31.35 4.53 -9.36
C VAL A 115 31.16 3.52 -8.22
N LYS A 116 32.15 3.40 -7.32
CA LYS A 116 32.08 2.49 -6.17
C LYS A 116 30.95 2.84 -5.20
N HIS A 117 30.73 4.12 -4.90
CA HIS A 117 29.69 4.54 -3.95
C HIS A 117 28.29 4.55 -4.56
N GLU A 118 28.14 4.86 -5.85
CA GLU A 118 26.88 4.70 -6.59
C GLU A 118 26.43 3.22 -6.58
N GLN A 119 27.33 2.29 -6.90
CA GLN A 119 27.06 0.85 -6.84
C GLN A 119 26.68 0.40 -5.43
N LEU A 120 27.48 0.74 -4.42
CA LEU A 120 27.21 0.38 -3.02
C LEU A 120 25.85 0.91 -2.53
N LEU A 121 25.49 2.14 -2.90
CA LEU A 121 24.20 2.74 -2.54
C LEU A 121 23.02 2.04 -3.24
N LEU A 122 23.16 1.73 -4.54
CA LEU A 122 22.16 0.98 -5.31
C LEU A 122 21.95 -0.43 -4.74
N ASP A 123 23.03 -1.16 -4.44
CA ASP A 123 22.96 -2.50 -3.85
C ASP A 123 22.34 -2.50 -2.47
N LYS A 124 22.71 -1.55 -1.61
CA LYS A 124 22.11 -1.41 -0.27
C LYS A 124 20.61 -1.16 -0.36
N LEU A 125 20.17 -0.23 -1.23
CA LEU A 125 18.75 0.10 -1.42
C LEU A 125 17.95 -1.04 -2.10
N TYR A 126 18.58 -1.80 -2.99
CA TYR A 126 17.99 -2.99 -3.59
C TYR A 126 17.83 -4.11 -2.56
N ASN A 127 18.86 -4.43 -1.79
CA ASN A 127 18.83 -5.51 -0.78
C ASN A 127 17.82 -5.20 0.34
N MET A 128 17.67 -3.93 0.74
CA MET A 128 16.58 -3.47 1.63
C MET A 128 15.19 -3.49 0.97
N GLY A 129 15.08 -3.69 -0.35
CA GLY A 129 13.81 -3.80 -1.08
C GLY A 129 13.10 -2.47 -1.38
N ILE A 130 13.78 -1.34 -1.20
CA ILE A 130 13.25 0.00 -1.52
C ILE A 130 13.24 0.20 -3.04
N LEU A 131 14.31 -0.20 -3.72
CA LEU A 131 14.42 -0.18 -5.19
C LEU A 131 14.09 -1.55 -5.80
N ALA A 132 13.41 -1.52 -6.94
CA ALA A 132 13.02 -2.72 -7.69
C ALA A 132 14.18 -3.32 -8.50
N THR A 133 15.13 -2.49 -8.94
CA THR A 133 16.19 -2.81 -9.91
C THR A 133 17.50 -2.13 -9.48
N ARG A 134 18.67 -2.70 -9.82
CA ARG A 134 20.00 -2.17 -9.49
C ARG A 134 20.62 -1.23 -10.55
N SER A 135 20.06 -1.17 -11.76
CA SER A 135 20.79 -0.66 -12.94
C SER A 135 20.72 0.84 -13.22
N LYS A 136 19.80 1.59 -12.60
CA LYS A 136 19.55 3.00 -12.94
C LYS A 136 19.87 3.92 -11.77
N ILE A 137 20.91 4.73 -11.89
CA ILE A 137 21.30 5.75 -10.90
C ILE A 137 20.17 6.78 -10.72
N SER A 138 19.43 7.12 -11.78
CA SER A 138 18.26 8.02 -11.74
C SER A 138 17.07 7.52 -10.90
N ASP A 139 17.05 6.23 -10.52
CA ASP A 139 16.05 5.69 -9.60
C ASP A 139 16.29 6.16 -8.15
N LEU A 140 17.52 6.57 -7.79
CA LEU A 140 17.89 7.08 -6.47
C LEU A 140 17.14 8.37 -6.12
N GLU A 141 16.95 9.26 -7.10
CA GLU A 141 16.26 10.54 -6.90
C GLU A 141 14.74 10.36 -6.95
N ASN A 142 14.26 9.65 -7.99
CA ASN A 142 12.85 9.59 -8.35
C ASN A 142 12.05 8.51 -7.61
N LYS A 143 12.62 7.31 -7.39
CA LYS A 143 11.87 6.16 -6.85
C LYS A 143 12.03 5.99 -5.33
N VAL A 144 13.14 6.44 -4.76
CA VAL A 144 13.31 6.51 -3.30
C VAL A 144 12.25 7.46 -2.74
N SER A 145 11.32 6.93 -1.95
CA SER A 145 10.15 7.64 -1.46
C SER A 145 9.65 7.01 -0.16
N VAL A 146 8.95 7.79 0.67
CA VAL A 146 8.41 7.29 1.94
C VAL A 146 7.47 6.10 1.71
N SER A 147 6.63 6.13 0.67
CA SER A 147 5.80 4.98 0.24
C SER A 147 6.62 3.73 -0.10
N ALA A 148 7.83 3.85 -0.66
CA ALA A 148 8.69 2.69 -0.90
C ALA A 148 9.21 2.06 0.41
N ILE A 149 9.51 2.87 1.43
CA ILE A 149 9.88 2.39 2.77
C ILE A 149 8.66 1.79 3.48
N CYS A 150 7.50 2.45 3.45
CA CYS A 150 6.29 1.94 4.11
C CYS A 150 5.83 0.59 3.54
N ARG A 151 6.03 0.34 2.22
CA ARG A 151 5.79 -0.97 1.59
C ARG A 151 6.73 -2.10 2.02
N ARG A 152 7.76 -1.79 2.83
CA ARG A 152 8.69 -2.74 3.45
C ARG A 152 8.41 -2.98 4.93
N ARG A 153 7.43 -2.30 5.55
CA ARG A 153 6.96 -2.64 6.90
C ARG A 153 6.31 -4.02 6.90
N LEU A 154 6.56 -4.79 7.95
CA LEU A 154 6.07 -6.16 8.14
C LEU A 154 4.56 -6.36 7.79
N PRO A 155 3.61 -5.51 8.23
CA PRO A 155 2.19 -5.70 7.91
C PRO A 155 1.88 -5.63 6.40
N VAL A 156 2.58 -4.76 5.67
CA VAL A 156 2.38 -4.58 4.21
C VAL A 156 3.00 -5.73 3.43
N VAL A 157 4.11 -6.29 3.93
CA VAL A 157 4.72 -7.50 3.38
C VAL A 157 3.82 -8.72 3.60
N MET A 158 3.27 -8.91 4.81
CA MET A 158 2.30 -9.98 5.10
C MET A 158 1.04 -9.91 4.22
N PHE A 159 0.50 -8.71 3.98
CA PHE A 159 -0.62 -8.51 3.06
C PHE A 159 -0.26 -8.88 1.61
N ARG A 160 0.97 -8.58 1.16
CA ARG A 160 1.47 -9.00 -0.15
C ARG A 160 1.64 -10.52 -0.25
N LEU A 161 2.16 -11.17 0.80
CA LEU A 161 2.31 -12.62 0.93
C LEU A 161 0.99 -13.37 1.19
N LYS A 162 -0.16 -12.67 1.22
CA LYS A 162 -1.50 -13.23 1.46
C LYS A 162 -1.66 -13.95 2.82
N MET A 163 -0.81 -13.61 3.80
CA MET A 163 -0.98 -14.07 5.19
C MET A 163 -2.17 -13.39 5.89
N ALA A 164 -2.49 -12.16 5.49
CA ALA A 164 -3.61 -11.39 6.02
C ALA A 164 -4.45 -10.80 4.88
N GLN A 165 -5.76 -10.68 5.09
CA GLN A 165 -6.70 -10.12 4.11
C GLN A 165 -6.62 -8.59 4.03
N THR A 166 -6.26 -7.92 5.12
CA THR A 166 -6.11 -6.46 5.20
C THR A 166 -4.82 -6.08 5.93
N ILE A 167 -4.32 -4.86 5.72
CA ILE A 167 -3.16 -4.33 6.44
C ILE A 167 -3.49 -4.12 7.93
N THR A 168 -4.72 -3.71 8.24
CA THR A 168 -5.24 -3.57 9.60
C THR A 168 -5.22 -4.88 10.39
N ASP A 169 -5.57 -6.00 9.77
CA ASP A 169 -5.53 -7.30 10.46
C ASP A 169 -4.11 -7.85 10.57
N ALA A 170 -3.25 -7.56 9.58
CA ALA A 170 -1.82 -7.87 9.68
C ALA A 170 -1.17 -7.18 10.90
N VAL A 171 -1.51 -5.90 11.17
CA VAL A 171 -1.04 -5.17 12.36
C VAL A 171 -1.51 -5.87 13.64
N LYS A 172 -2.81 -6.18 13.78
CA LYS A 172 -3.35 -6.90 14.94
C LYS A 172 -2.65 -8.24 15.18
N PHE A 173 -2.37 -9.01 14.13
CA PHE A 173 -1.69 -10.31 14.26
C PHE A 173 -0.22 -10.19 14.70
N ILE A 174 0.45 -9.09 14.34
CA ILE A 174 1.82 -8.79 14.79
C ILE A 174 1.79 -8.39 16.27
N GLU A 175 0.90 -7.45 16.65
CA GLU A 175 0.72 -6.98 18.03
C GLU A 175 0.24 -8.07 19.01
N GLN A 176 -0.39 -9.13 18.48
CA GLN A 176 -0.77 -10.34 19.23
C GLN A 176 0.35 -11.39 19.34
N GLY A 177 1.51 -11.16 18.72
CA GLY A 177 2.63 -12.11 18.73
C GLY A 177 2.38 -13.40 17.92
N HIS A 178 1.61 -13.34 16.83
CA HIS A 178 1.40 -14.51 15.96
C HIS A 178 2.44 -14.66 14.85
N VAL A 179 3.31 -13.66 14.64
CA VAL A 179 4.22 -13.57 13.49
C VAL A 179 5.68 -13.61 13.95
N ARG A 180 6.50 -14.39 13.25
CA ARG A 180 7.96 -14.43 13.43
C ARG A 180 8.67 -14.19 12.11
N VAL A 181 9.90 -13.70 12.21
CA VAL A 181 10.81 -13.55 11.08
C VAL A 181 12.04 -14.41 11.38
N GLY A 182 12.12 -15.56 10.71
CA GLY A 182 13.06 -16.63 11.06
C GLY A 182 12.78 -17.20 12.45
N PRO A 183 13.77 -17.25 13.36
CA PRO A 183 13.55 -17.77 14.72
C PRO A 183 12.86 -16.76 15.65
N ASN A 184 12.94 -15.45 15.36
CA ASN A 184 12.58 -14.41 16.31
C ASN A 184 11.12 -13.97 16.17
N LEU A 185 10.40 -13.93 17.30
CA LEU A 185 9.09 -13.29 17.41
C LEU A 185 9.22 -11.78 17.17
N ILE A 186 8.34 -11.20 16.35
CA ILE A 186 8.30 -9.75 16.12
C ILE A 186 6.95 -9.21 16.61
N ASN A 187 6.98 -8.28 17.57
CA ASN A 187 5.79 -7.61 18.09
C ASN A 187 5.57 -6.21 17.46
N ASP A 188 6.60 -5.61 16.86
CA ASP A 188 6.54 -4.25 16.34
C ASP A 188 6.07 -4.19 14.88
N PRO A 189 4.90 -3.59 14.55
CA PRO A 189 4.45 -3.40 13.16
C PRO A 189 5.27 -2.34 12.39
N ALA A 190 6.24 -1.70 13.06
CA ALA A 190 7.23 -0.81 12.45
C ALA A 190 8.46 -1.54 11.89
N PHE A 191 8.62 -2.84 12.16
CA PHE A 191 9.75 -3.64 11.68
C PHE A 191 9.84 -3.63 10.14
N LEU A 192 11.03 -3.33 9.62
CA LEU A 192 11.30 -3.27 8.19
C LEU A 192 11.92 -4.59 7.69
N VAL A 193 11.21 -5.25 6.78
CA VAL A 193 11.61 -6.53 6.20
C VAL A 193 12.43 -6.29 4.93
N THR A 194 13.70 -6.68 4.95
CA THR A 194 14.59 -6.68 3.78
C THR A 194 14.19 -7.80 2.81
N ARG A 195 14.69 -7.78 1.56
CA ARG A 195 14.34 -8.82 0.57
C ARG A 195 14.66 -10.23 1.08
N ASN A 196 15.86 -10.41 1.64
CA ASN A 196 16.33 -11.71 2.12
C ASN A 196 15.58 -12.20 3.37
N LEU A 197 14.91 -11.30 4.11
CA LEU A 197 14.09 -11.66 5.27
C LEU A 197 12.63 -11.92 4.91
N GLU A 198 12.18 -11.55 3.70
CA GLU A 198 10.79 -11.72 3.24
C GLU A 198 10.38 -13.20 3.20
N ASP A 199 11.30 -14.08 2.80
CA ASP A 199 11.06 -15.53 2.71
C ASP A 199 10.93 -16.24 4.08
N TYR A 200 11.44 -15.62 5.15
CA TYR A 200 11.40 -16.15 6.51
C TYR A 200 10.23 -15.61 7.35
N VAL A 201 9.34 -14.80 6.78
CA VAL A 201 8.13 -14.30 7.45
C VAL A 201 7.11 -15.45 7.55
N THR A 202 6.91 -15.95 8.76
CA THR A 202 6.03 -17.11 9.01
C THR A 202 5.20 -16.93 10.28
N TRP A 203 4.19 -17.78 10.46
CA TRP A 203 3.47 -17.87 11.73
C TRP A 203 4.35 -18.48 12.82
N THR A 204 4.13 -18.09 14.07
CA THR A 204 4.68 -18.81 15.22
C THR A 204 4.07 -20.22 15.30
N ASP A 205 4.84 -21.19 15.79
CA ASP A 205 4.44 -22.60 15.68
C ASP A 205 3.22 -22.92 16.54
N ASN A 206 3.16 -22.34 17.73
CA ASN A 206 2.01 -22.38 18.62
C ASN A 206 0.82 -21.49 18.22
N SER A 207 0.88 -20.76 17.10
CA SER A 207 -0.17 -19.83 16.67
C SER A 207 -1.51 -20.51 16.43
N LYS A 208 -2.58 -19.99 17.06
CA LYS A 208 -3.96 -20.41 16.77
C LYS A 208 -4.32 -20.23 15.30
N ILE A 209 -3.78 -19.20 14.64
CA ILE A 209 -4.00 -18.95 13.20
C ILE A 209 -3.39 -20.07 12.37
N LYS A 210 -2.16 -20.49 12.67
CA LYS A 210 -1.49 -21.64 12.01
C LYS A 210 -2.33 -22.91 12.15
N LYS A 211 -2.81 -23.22 13.37
CA LYS A 211 -3.68 -24.38 13.66
C LYS A 211 -4.99 -24.32 12.85
N THR A 212 -5.65 -23.16 12.76
CA THR A 212 -6.87 -22.98 11.96
C THR A 212 -6.62 -23.17 10.46
N VAL A 213 -5.51 -22.65 9.91
CA VAL A 213 -5.17 -22.81 8.49
C VAL A 213 -4.83 -24.27 8.15
N LEU A 214 -4.11 -24.99 9.02
CA LEU A 214 -3.83 -26.42 8.85
C LEU A 214 -5.10 -27.27 8.95
N ARG A 215 -5.98 -26.97 9.91
CA ARG A 215 -7.28 -27.64 10.05
C ARG A 215 -8.17 -27.43 8.81
N TYR A 216 -8.23 -26.22 8.27
CA TYR A 216 -8.98 -25.93 7.03
C TYR A 216 -8.45 -26.72 5.82
N ARG A 217 -7.15 -27.06 5.82
CA ARG A 217 -6.50 -27.90 4.81
C ARG A 217 -6.56 -29.40 5.12
N ASN A 218 -7.21 -29.82 6.21
CA ASN A 218 -7.20 -31.18 6.75
C ASN A 218 -5.77 -31.76 6.95
N ALA A 219 -4.79 -30.88 7.18
CA ALA A 219 -3.37 -31.20 7.33
C ALA A 219 -2.87 -30.82 8.73
N ILE A 220 -3.74 -31.01 9.73
CA ILE A 220 -3.38 -30.83 11.14
C ILE A 220 -2.74 -32.12 11.65
N ASP A 221 -1.56 -31.98 12.26
CA ASP A 221 -0.84 -33.04 12.94
C ASP A 221 -0.74 -32.65 14.41
N ASP A 222 -1.32 -33.48 15.28
CA ASP A 222 -1.40 -33.24 16.72
C ASP A 222 -0.11 -33.65 17.47
N PHE A 223 0.87 -34.27 16.79
CA PHE A 223 2.16 -34.62 17.39
C PHE A 223 3.03 -33.40 17.69
N ASN A 224 2.97 -32.37 16.82
CA ASN A 224 3.87 -31.22 16.85
C ASN A 224 3.27 -29.99 17.57
N TYR A 225 3.01 -30.13 18.88
CA TYR A 225 2.54 -29.02 19.74
C TYR A 225 3.64 -28.48 20.67
N SER A 226 4.38 -27.48 20.20
CA SER A 226 5.28 -26.59 20.97
C SER A 226 5.36 -25.19 20.33
#